data_AF-A0A363SVZ6-F1
#
_entry.id   AF-A0A363SVZ6-F1
#
_cell.length_a   1.000
_cell.length_b   1.000
_cell.length_c   1.000
_cell.angle_alpha   90.00
_cell.angle_beta   90.00
_cell.angle_gamma   90.00
#
_symmetry.space_group_name_H-M   'P 1'
#
loop_
_entity.id
_entity.type
_entity.pdbx_description
1 polymer ?
#
loop_
_entity_poly.entity_id
_entity_poly.type
_entity_poly.pdbx_seq_one_letter_code
_entity_poly.pdbx_strand_id
1 'polypeptide(L)'
;MPQYYVEGLFANKQGGRKKQKTSSYAANSIEPYAKTIWANSPKEAILFATDELNGGEWTEGPKVSLVTEEQRMRTQGAPEFPGFSASQPKPKKRK
;
A
#
# COMPACT_ATOMS: atom_id res chain seq x y z
N MET A 1 -13.68 4.85 -11.24
CA MET A 1 -12.58 3.85 -11.37
C MET A 1 -12.15 3.43 -9.97
N PRO A 2 -11.93 2.12 -9.72
CA PRO A 2 -11.48 1.65 -8.41
C PRO A 2 -10.09 2.20 -8.07
N GLN A 3 -9.84 2.34 -6.76
CA GLN A 3 -8.57 2.78 -6.21
C GLN A 3 -7.80 1.58 -5.65
N TYR A 4 -6.55 1.43 -6.07
CA TYR A 4 -5.65 0.42 -5.57
C TYR A 4 -4.53 1.10 -4.79
N TYR A 5 -4.31 0.65 -3.56
CA TYR A 5 -3.16 1.04 -2.77
C TYR A 5 -2.03 0.07 -3.07
N VAL A 6 -0.93 0.60 -3.58
CA VAL A 6 0.27 -0.15 -3.87
C VAL A 6 1.32 0.25 -2.84
N GLU A 7 1.77 -0.74 -2.09
CA GLU A 7 2.83 -0.60 -1.09
C GLU A 7 3.96 -1.58 -1.36
N GLY A 8 5.19 -1.18 -1.10
CA GLY A 8 6.35 -2.05 -1.27
C GLY A 8 7.66 -1.32 -1.04
N LEU A 9 8.75 -2.07 -1.06
CA LEU A 9 10.11 -1.50 -1.01
C LEU A 9 10.72 -1.58 -2.41
N PHE A 10 11.31 -0.49 -2.86
CA PHE A 10 12.01 -0.45 -4.13
C PHE A 10 13.40 0.14 -3.95
N ALA A 11 14.35 -0.37 -4.73
CA ALA A 11 15.67 0.19 -4.83
C ALA A 11 15.68 1.25 -5.93
N ASN A 12 16.10 2.47 -5.60
CA ASN A 12 16.21 3.52 -6.60
C ASN A 12 17.29 3.19 -7.65
N LYS A 13 17.31 3.96 -8.74
CA LYS A 13 18.25 3.78 -9.86
C LYS A 13 19.72 3.75 -9.43
N GLN A 14 20.09 4.43 -8.34
CA GLN A 14 21.43 4.38 -7.77
C GLN A 14 21.70 3.09 -6.99
N GLY A 15 20.70 2.58 -6.27
CA GLY A 15 20.72 1.29 -5.58
C GLY A 15 20.83 0.09 -6.51
N GLY A 16 20.07 0.10 -7.61
CA GLY A 16 20.13 -0.95 -8.64
C GLY A 16 21.52 -1.06 -9.28
N ARG A 17 22.16 0.08 -9.58
CA ARG A 17 23.54 0.10 -10.10
C ARG A 17 24.57 -0.42 -9.09
N LYS A 18 24.37 -0.19 -7.80
CA LYS A 18 25.26 -0.68 -6.74
C LYS A 18 25.05 -2.17 -6.42
N LYS A 19 23.85 -2.71 -6.61
CA LYS A 19 23.56 -4.16 -6.44
C LYS A 19 24.42 -5.03 -7.36
N GLN A 20 24.63 -4.60 -8.62
CA GLN A 20 25.49 -5.32 -9.56
C GLN A 20 26.95 -5.45 -9.10
N LYS A 21 27.41 -4.57 -8.22
CA LYS A 21 28.81 -4.53 -7.76
C LYS A 21 29.02 -5.18 -6.39
N THR A 22 28.00 -5.21 -5.53
CA THR A 22 28.14 -5.60 -4.11
C THR A 22 27.20 -6.74 -3.69
N SER A 23 26.37 -7.28 -4.59
CA SER A 23 25.44 -8.39 -4.31
C SER A 23 24.37 -8.10 -3.25
N SER A 24 24.27 -6.87 -2.76
CA SER A 24 23.26 -6.40 -1.81
C SER A 24 22.88 -4.95 -2.13
N TYR A 25 21.61 -4.60 -1.91
CA TYR A 25 21.20 -3.20 -1.98
C TYR A 25 21.77 -2.44 -0.76
N ALA A 26 22.34 -1.27 -1.00
CA ALA A 26 22.69 -0.38 0.09
C ALA A 26 21.40 0.06 0.80
N ALA A 27 21.36 0.02 2.14
CA ALA A 27 20.18 0.41 2.91
C ALA A 27 19.69 1.83 2.54
N ASN A 28 20.62 2.75 2.25
CA ASN A 28 20.31 4.12 1.81
C ASN A 28 19.76 4.23 0.38
N SER A 29 19.64 3.12 -0.34
CA SER A 29 19.11 3.10 -1.70
C SER A 29 17.79 2.35 -1.82
N ILE A 30 17.26 1.85 -0.70
CA ILE A 30 15.93 1.25 -0.58
C ILE A 30 14.97 2.33 -0.09
N GLU A 31 13.92 2.58 -0.85
CA GLU A 31 12.89 3.56 -0.54
C GLU A 31 11.53 2.87 -0.43
N PRO A 32 10.67 3.28 0.51
CA PRO A 32 9.31 2.80 0.59
C PRO A 32 8.46 3.45 -0.51
N TYR A 33 7.72 2.62 -1.23
CA TYR A 33 6.65 3.04 -2.12
C TYR A 33 5.32 2.82 -1.42
N ALA A 34 4.49 3.86 -1.38
CA ALA A 34 3.17 3.83 -0.76
C ALA A 34 2.28 4.85 -1.45
N LYS A 35 1.55 4.42 -2.47
CA LYS A 35 0.70 5.31 -3.27
C LYS A 35 -0.63 4.66 -3.64
N THR A 36 -1.64 5.52 -3.78
CA THR A 36 -2.94 5.12 -4.31
C THR A 36 -2.98 5.40 -5.80
N ILE A 37 -3.30 4.39 -6.60
CA ILE A 37 -3.36 4.44 -8.06
C ILE A 37 -4.79 4.14 -8.50
N TRP A 38 -5.32 4.97 -9.39
CA TRP A 38 -6.55 4.66 -10.11
C TRP A 38 -6.23 3.71 -11.27
N ALA A 39 -6.81 2.52 -11.23
CA ALA A 39 -6.64 1.52 -12.28
C ALA A 39 -7.93 0.71 -12.43
N ASN A 40 -8.07 -0.02 -13.54
CA ASN A 40 -9.21 -0.91 -13.75
C ASN A 40 -8.97 -2.31 -13.15
N SER A 41 -7.73 -2.62 -12.78
CA SER A 41 -7.30 -3.93 -12.30
C SER A 41 -6.06 -3.81 -11.40
N PRO A 42 -5.86 -4.70 -10.41
CA PRO A 42 -4.66 -4.69 -9.59
C PRO A 42 -3.37 -4.85 -10.41
N LYS A 43 -3.40 -5.62 -11.51
CA LYS A 43 -2.24 -5.77 -12.41
C LYS A 43 -1.86 -4.45 -13.07
N GLU A 44 -2.87 -3.68 -13.47
CA GLU A 44 -2.69 -2.38 -14.11
C GLU A 44 -2.14 -1.35 -13.10
N ALA A 45 -2.59 -1.40 -11.84
CA ALA A 45 -2.01 -0.59 -10.76
C ALA A 45 -0.51 -0.89 -10.53
N ILE A 46 -0.09 -2.16 -10.63
CA ILE A 46 1.34 -2.53 -10.50
C ILE A 46 2.15 -1.98 -11.68
N LEU A 47 1.61 -2.03 -12.89
CA LEU A 47 2.28 -1.48 -14.07
C LEU A 47 2.50 0.02 -13.92
N PHE A 48 1.48 0.77 -13.51
CA PHE A 48 1.60 2.19 -13.23
C PHE A 48 2.60 2.48 -12.10
N ALA A 49 2.55 1.69 -11.01
CA ALA A 49 3.51 1.85 -9.92
C ALA A 49 4.95 1.61 -10.37
N THR A 50 5.16 0.59 -11.20
CA THR A 50 6.49 0.22 -11.71
C THR A 50 7.02 1.24 -12.71
N ASP A 51 6.16 1.78 -13.57
CA ASP A 51 6.51 2.86 -14.50
C ASP A 51 6.96 4.13 -13.73
N GLU A 52 6.26 4.44 -12.64
CA GLU A 52 6.58 5.61 -11.80
C GLU A 52 7.96 5.51 -11.13
N LEU A 53 8.50 4.30 -10.93
CA LEU A 53 9.83 4.09 -10.33
C LEU A 53 10.98 4.61 -11.20
N ASN A 54 10.75 4.99 -12.46
CA ASN A 54 11.73 5.63 -13.36
C ASN A 54 13.11 4.93 -13.39
N GLY A 55 13.09 3.59 -13.46
CA GLY A 55 14.30 2.74 -13.44
C GLY A 55 14.76 2.31 -12.05
N GLY A 56 13.93 2.47 -11.03
CA GLY A 56 14.02 1.71 -9.78
C GLY A 56 13.55 0.27 -9.95
N GLU A 57 14.04 -0.63 -9.09
CA GLU A 57 13.71 -2.06 -9.10
C GLU A 57 13.06 -2.43 -7.77
N TRP A 58 11.95 -3.16 -7.80
CA TRP A 58 11.32 -3.69 -6.59
C TRP A 58 12.28 -4.62 -5.84
N THR A 59 12.54 -4.36 -4.56
CA THR A 59 13.37 -5.26 -3.75
C THR A 59 12.58 -6.48 -3.30
N GLU A 60 11.29 -6.27 -3.05
CA GLU A 60 10.29 -7.30 -2.77
C GLU A 60 9.05 -7.00 -3.62
N GLY A 61 8.31 -8.03 -4.04
CA GLY A 61 7.16 -7.86 -4.93
C GLY A 61 6.14 -6.84 -4.36
N PRO A 62 5.62 -5.91 -5.18
CA PRO A 62 4.71 -4.89 -4.70
C PRO A 62 3.40 -5.52 -4.21
N LYS A 63 2.96 -5.10 -3.03
CA LYS A 63 1.69 -5.53 -2.45
C LYS A 63 0.60 -4.58 -2.90
N VAL A 64 -0.46 -5.15 -3.48
CA VAL A 64 -1.62 -4.40 -3.93
C VAL A 64 -2.81 -4.73 -3.05
N SER A 65 -3.35 -3.71 -2.41
CA SER A 65 -4.59 -3.78 -1.64
C SER A 65 -5.65 -2.93 -2.32
N LEU A 66 -6.84 -3.48 -2.55
CA LEU A 66 -7.96 -2.70 -3.07
C LEU A 66 -8.46 -1.76 -1.96
N VAL A 67 -8.43 -0.45 -2.20
CA VAL A 67 -8.96 0.52 -1.24
C VAL A 67 -10.45 0.61 -1.48
N THR A 68 -11.23 -0.14 -0.70
CA THR A 68 -12.66 0.11 -0.61
C THR A 68 -12.89 1.42 0.14
N GLU A 69 -13.94 2.16 -0.21
CA GLU A 69 -14.29 3.42 0.45
C GLU A 69 -14.43 3.26 1.98
N GLU A 70 -14.92 2.10 2.44
CA GLU A 70 -15.04 1.74 3.86
C GLU A 70 -13.68 1.68 4.59
N GLN A 71 -12.63 1.18 3.91
CA GLN A 71 -11.28 1.13 4.47
C GLN A 71 -10.66 2.54 4.54
N ARG A 72 -10.95 3.40 3.54
CA ARG A 72 -10.54 4.82 3.54
C ARG A 72 -11.19 5.61 4.69
N MET A 73 -12.48 5.37 4.96
CA MET A 73 -13.20 6.01 6.07
C MET A 73 -12.68 5.57 7.45
N ARG A 74 -12.15 4.35 7.58
CA ARG A 74 -11.54 3.86 8.82
C ARG A 74 -10.16 4.47 9.09
N THR A 75 -9.35 4.66 8.05
CA THR A 75 -7.99 5.22 8.16
C THR A 75 -7.99 6.74 8.33
N GLN A 76 -8.96 7.45 7.75
CA GLN A 76 -9.09 8.90 7.90
C GLN A 76 -9.71 9.32 9.25
N GLY A 77 -10.01 8.38 10.15
CA GLY A 77 -10.62 8.70 11.44
C GLY A 77 -11.89 9.51 11.23
N ALA A 78 -12.91 8.90 10.60
CA ALA A 78 -14.23 9.51 10.56
C ALA A 78 -14.58 9.98 11.98
N PRO A 79 -14.83 11.30 12.20
CA PRO A 79 -15.29 11.74 13.51
C PRO A 79 -16.53 10.93 13.84
N GLU A 80 -16.50 10.23 14.97
CA GLU A 80 -17.66 9.55 15.52
C GLU A 80 -18.77 10.60 15.60
N PHE A 81 -19.75 10.55 14.70
CA PHE A 81 -20.93 11.40 14.83
C PHE A 81 -21.64 10.91 16.10
N PRO A 82 -21.69 11.72 17.18
CA PRO A 82 -22.32 11.29 18.41
C PRO A 82 -23.83 11.36 18.16
N GLY A 83 -24.45 10.24 17.78
CA GLY A 83 -25.89 10.23 17.55
C GLY A 83 -26.55 8.94 17.08
N PHE A 84 -25.81 7.95 16.56
CA PHE A 84 -26.44 6.69 16.11
C PHE A 84 -25.70 5.48 16.65
N SER A 85 -26.12 5.04 17.84
CA SER A 85 -25.73 3.78 18.44
C SER A 85 -26.20 2.60 17.58
N ALA A 86 -25.31 2.03 16.77
CA ALA A 86 -25.47 0.65 16.34
C ALA A 86 -25.13 -0.27 17.51
N SER A 87 -26.17 -0.69 18.24
CA SER A 87 -26.13 -1.68 19.32
C SER A 87 -25.14 -2.82 19.06
N GLN A 88 -24.06 -2.87 19.84
CA GLN A 88 -23.22 -4.06 19.97
C GLN A 88 -23.98 -5.10 20.81
N PRO A 89 -24.29 -6.30 20.29
CA PRO A 89 -24.87 -7.36 21.11
C PRO A 89 -23.79 -7.92 22.06
N LYS A 90 -23.90 -7.63 23.35
CA LYS A 90 -23.04 -8.23 24.39
C LYS A 90 -23.34 -9.74 24.51
N PRO A 91 -22.30 -10.60 24.65
CA PRO A 91 -22.52 -12.02 24.90
C PRO A 91 -23.10 -12.24 26.31
N LYS A 92 -24.29 -12.86 26.39
CA LYS A 92 -24.90 -13.34 27.65
C LYS A 92 -24.00 -14.41 28.27
N LYS A 93 -23.32 -14.11 29.37
CA LYS A 93 -22.82 -15.13 30.30
C LYS A 93 -24.02 -15.79 30.98
N ARG A 94 -24.22 -17.09 30.75
CA ARG A 94 -25.14 -17.93 31.54
C ARG A 94 -24.49 -18.25 32.88
N LYS A 95 -25.31 -18.17 33.92
CA LYS A 95 -25.05 -18.48 35.32
C LYS A 95 -24.91 -19.99 35.52
#